data_AF-A0A368W4Y8-F1
#
_entry.id   AF-A0A368W4Y8-F1
#
_cell.length_a   1.000
_cell.length_b   1.000
_cell.length_c   1.000
_cell.angle_alpha   90.00
_cell.angle_beta   90.00
_cell.angle_gamma   90.00
#
_symmetry.space_group_name_H-M   'P 1'
#
loop_
_entity.id
_entity.type
_entity.pdbx_description
1 polymer ?
#
loop_
_entity_poly.entity_id
_entity_poly.type
_entity_poly.pdbx_seq_one_letter_code
_entity_poly.pdbx_strand_id
1 'polypeptide(L)' 'MLKEVANTVRGLSADIVEKANSGHPGMPIGCADIGAL' A
#
# COMPACT_ATOMS: atom_id res chain seq x y z
N MET A 1 -5.79 -6.85 -13.40
CA MET A 1 -6.05 -5.42 -13.27
C MET A 1 -6.30 -4.96 -11.83
N LEU A 2 -7.50 -5.08 -11.22
CA LEU A 2 -7.75 -4.53 -9.86
C LEU A 2 -6.83 -5.12 -8.77
N LYS A 3 -6.59 -6.44 -8.81
CA LYS A 3 -5.64 -7.11 -7.89
C LYS A 3 -4.20 -6.59 -8.05
N GLU A 4 -3.78 -6.26 -9.26
CA GLU A 4 -2.44 -5.74 -9.51
C GLU A 4 -2.32 -4.33 -8.95
N VAL A 5 -3.34 -3.47 -9.14
CA VAL A 5 -3.40 -2.13 -8.55
C VAL A 5 -3.32 -2.19 -7.03
N ALA A 6 -4.11 -3.06 -6.39
CA ALA A 6 -4.07 -3.23 -4.93
C ALA A 6 -2.68 -3.70 -4.46
N ASN A 7 -2.05 -4.63 -5.18
CA ASN A 7 -0.69 -5.09 -4.85
C ASN A 7 0.37 -3.99 -5.06
N THR A 8 0.23 -3.16 -6.09
CA THR A 8 1.09 -1.99 -6.30
C THR A 8 0.95 -1.01 -5.14
N VAL A 9 -0.26 -0.71 -4.69
CA VAL A 9 -0.49 0.16 -3.52
C VAL A 9 0.16 -0.41 -2.26
N ARG A 10 0.06 -1.72 -2.04
CA ARG A 10 0.70 -2.38 -0.90
C ARG A 10 2.21 -2.26 -0.93
N GLY A 11 2.83 -2.54 -2.07
CA GLY A 11 4.27 -2.42 -2.27
C GLY A 11 4.75 -0.99 -2.03
N LEU A 12 4.14 -0.02 -2.72
CA LEU A 12 4.51 1.40 -2.58
C LEU A 12 4.34 1.93 -1.15
N SER A 13 3.31 1.48 -0.44
CA SER A 13 3.07 1.88 0.95
C SER A 13 4.14 1.35 1.90
N ALA A 14 4.60 0.12 1.69
CA ALA A 14 5.72 -0.45 2.45
C ALA A 14 7.03 0.29 2.14
N ASP A 15 7.35 0.44 0.84
CA ASP A 15 8.59 1.05 0.38
C ASP A 15 8.77 2.50 0.87
N ILE A 16 7.69 3.30 0.89
CA ILE A 16 7.73 4.68 1.37
C ILE A 16 8.03 4.76 2.87
N VAL A 17 7.40 3.90 3.67
CA VAL A 17 7.63 3.89 5.13
C VAL A 17 9.04 3.42 5.44
N GLU A 18 9.53 2.41 4.73
CA GLU A 18 10.92 1.95 4.85
C GLU A 18 11.90 3.07 4.50
N LYS A 19 11.70 3.72 3.34
CA LYS A 19 12.55 4.84 2.89
C LYS A 19 12.52 6.04 3.83
N ALA A 20 11.37 6.34 4.43
CA ALA A 20 11.22 7.43 5.40
C ALA A 20 11.75 7.07 6.79
N ASN A 21 12.06 5.78 7.04
CA ASN A 21 12.37 5.22 8.35
C ASN A 21 11.34 5.62 9.43
N SER A 22 10.08 5.83 9.01
CA SER A 22 9.00 6.38 9.82
C SER A 22 7.65 6.26 9.12
N GLY A 23 6.59 6.02 9.88
CA GLY A 23 5.21 5.94 9.38
C GLY A 23 4.51 4.62 9.70
N HIS A 24 3.27 4.46 9.23
CA HIS A 24 2.42 3.30 9.48
C HIS A 24 1.77 2.80 8.17
N PRO A 25 2.31 1.76 7.52
CA PRO A 25 1.83 1.30 6.21
C PRO A 25 0.57 0.43 6.33
N GLY A 26 0.17 0.04 7.55
CA GLY A 26 -0.91 -0.91 7.79
C GLY A 26 -2.27 -0.46 7.26
N MET A 27 -2.63 0.82 7.42
CA MET A 27 -3.91 1.33 6.90
C MET A 27 -3.94 1.35 5.36
N PRO A 28 -2.94 1.93 4.67
CA PRO A 28 -2.86 1.83 3.20
C PRO A 28 -2.86 0.39 2.66
N ILE A 29 -2.13 -0.52 3.30
CA ILE A 29 -2.06 -1.94 2.90
C ILE A 29 -3.41 -2.65 3.10
N GLY A 30 -4.06 -2.40 4.23
CA GLY A 30 -5.34 -3.02 4.60
C GLY A 30 -6.51 -2.51 3.75
N CYS A 31 -6.47 -1.25 3.32
CA CYS A 31 -7.50 -0.65 2.49
C CYS A 31 -7.25 -0.78 0.97
N ALA A 32 -6.14 -1.38 0.55
CA ALA A 32 -5.74 -1.45 -0.85
C ALA A 32 -6.78 -2.09 -1.78
N ASP A 33 -7.52 -3.09 -1.31
CA ASP A 33 -8.56 -3.74 -2.13
C ASP A 33 -9.77 -2.82 -2.34
N ILE A 34 -10.19 -2.07 -1.32
CA ILE A 34 -11.32 -1.12 -1.43
C ILE A 34 -10.90 0.10 -2.27
N GLY A 35 -9.67 0.58 -2.08
CA GLY A 35 -9.16 1.71 -2.85
C GLY A 35 -8.88 1.40 -4.33
N ALA A 36 -8.78 0.11 -4.69
CA ALA A 36 -8.58 -0.31 -6.07
C ALA A 36 -9.89 -0.51 -6.85
N LEU A 37 -11.06 -0.61 -6.18
CA LEU A 37 -12.39 -0.70 -6.79
C LEU A 37 -12.80 0.61 -7.47
#